data_AF-A0A3P2AJX1-F1
#
_entry.id   AF-A0A3P2AJX1-F1
#
_cell.length_a   1.000
_cell.length_b   1.000
_cell.length_c   1.000
_cell.angle_alpha   90.00
_cell.angle_beta   90.00
_cell.angle_gamma   90.00
#
_symmetry.space_group_name_H-M   'P 1'
#
loop_
_entity.id
_entity.type
_entity.pdbx_description
1 polymer ?
#
loop_
_entity_poly.entity_id
_entity_poly.type
_entity_poly.pdbx_seq_one_letter_code
_entity_poly.pdbx_strand_id
1 'polypeptide(L)'
;MLFALFLLIQGRRTYGDGYAGLDKKEFPLKDLMSMGAYWGYNILKEKHLDLAPGQVEKTRQLYGQMTGPREVENKVRLFYIHKLTILALLIGAASLIGLLTAIQSLTTGSPDQPRQITEIARPNFLEGDKEITYQVVAENKNPQNANDTQTDMQISIVVPRREPTQEELKEALKIARENIETLALGKNRAWDQVITSLDLYKYDKRSGLSLKWETEEASLFYSDGTMRSHERPKDGKKEKIKISIYYQDQKMDELEKEVTILPMQYTDAELRSKAIEEAGADINQQEQYVGQAKVSLPGEDAEKDVQMQWFEYIENTGQDSESKALQYFALFFGLAIVAYMGYDQELKRQIKERQTRIEMEFPIFVDKFVLLLNCGNSVGAALNQSIQSALAGNPEKANHPLYQELKIMYQEIQQGISDVDAFENFGRRIRIPNIMKFSSLIGQAIRKGDREITNSLTGLVREAWEKKKQLAKEKGAKASTKMMIPLVIMLIAIIIMVMAPAIFQMGF
;
A
#
# COMPACT_ATOMS: atom_id res chain seq x y z
N MET A 1 -18.78 -8.18 2.07
CA MET A 1 -19.63 -7.00 2.29
C MET A 1 -20.96 -7.44 2.89
N LEU A 2 -21.60 -8.45 2.30
CA LEU A 2 -22.86 -9.06 2.77
C LEU A 2 -22.85 -9.44 4.26
N PHE A 3 -21.76 -10.03 4.76
CA PHE A 3 -21.63 -10.38 6.18
C PHE A 3 -21.71 -9.15 7.10
N ALA A 4 -20.96 -8.09 6.80
CA ALA A 4 -20.99 -6.86 7.58
C ALA A 4 -22.37 -6.17 7.48
N LEU A 5 -22.95 -6.10 6.29
CA LEU A 5 -24.27 -5.51 6.08
C LEU A 5 -25.36 -6.29 6.86
N PHE A 6 -25.29 -7.62 6.85
CA PHE A 6 -26.17 -8.50 7.62
C PHE A 6 -26.06 -8.23 9.13
N LEU A 7 -24.83 -8.18 9.65
CA LEU A 7 -24.60 -7.85 11.07
C LEU A 7 -25.15 -6.46 11.42
N LEU A 8 -25.01 -5.47 10.53
CA LEU A 8 -25.50 -4.12 10.76
C LEU A 8 -27.02 -4.10 10.82
N ILE A 9 -27.70 -4.71 9.84
CA ILE A 9 -29.17 -4.76 9.77
C ILE A 9 -29.74 -5.51 10.98
N GLN A 10 -29.25 -6.72 11.25
CA GLN A 10 -29.74 -7.53 12.36
C GLN A 10 -29.36 -6.95 13.73
N GLY A 11 -28.17 -6.38 13.84
CA GLY A 11 -27.71 -5.68 15.03
C GLY A 11 -28.58 -4.48 15.36
N ARG A 12 -28.87 -3.61 14.38
CA ARG A 12 -29.76 -2.46 14.59
C ARG A 12 -31.16 -2.89 15.03
N ARG A 13 -31.69 -3.98 14.47
CA ARG A 13 -33.01 -4.51 14.83
C ARG A 13 -33.08 -5.04 16.26
N THR A 14 -31.99 -5.64 16.75
CA THR A 14 -31.98 -6.34 18.05
C THR A 14 -31.45 -5.46 19.19
N TYR A 15 -30.45 -4.62 18.91
CA TYR A 15 -29.69 -3.87 19.91
C TYR A 15 -29.57 -2.36 19.61
N GLY A 16 -30.41 -1.83 18.71
CA GLY A 16 -30.31 -0.44 18.23
C GLY A 16 -30.34 0.62 19.34
N ASP A 17 -31.22 0.45 20.32
CA ASP A 17 -31.41 1.44 21.40
C ASP A 17 -30.49 1.23 22.61
N GLY A 18 -29.90 0.04 22.74
CA GLY A 18 -29.13 -0.36 23.93
C GLY A 18 -27.82 0.41 24.14
N TYR A 19 -27.30 1.06 23.09
CA TYR A 19 -26.00 1.75 23.11
C TYR A 19 -26.09 3.27 22.97
N ALA A 20 -27.29 3.84 22.82
CA ALA A 20 -27.49 5.27 22.59
C ALA A 20 -26.99 6.15 23.77
N GLY A 21 -27.12 5.64 25.00
CA GLY A 21 -26.71 6.31 26.24
C GLY A 21 -25.21 6.31 26.53
N LEU A 22 -24.38 5.66 25.70
CA LEU A 22 -22.93 5.63 25.91
C LEU A 22 -22.27 6.98 25.62
N ASP A 23 -21.23 7.31 26.39
CA ASP A 23 -20.39 8.48 26.13
C ASP A 23 -19.59 8.28 24.84
N LYS A 24 -19.77 9.20 23.89
CA LYS A 24 -19.09 9.20 22.60
C LYS A 24 -17.57 9.37 22.73
N LYS A 25 -17.09 9.96 23.83
CA LYS A 25 -15.65 10.07 24.11
C LYS A 25 -15.04 8.74 24.53
N GLU A 26 -15.79 7.89 25.23
CA GLU A 26 -15.33 6.56 25.65
C GLU A 26 -15.53 5.53 24.54
N PHE A 27 -16.63 5.63 23.79
CA PHE A 27 -16.98 4.74 22.68
C PHE A 27 -17.31 5.53 21.40
N PRO A 28 -16.33 5.84 20.53
CA PRO A 28 -16.53 6.68 19.35
C PRO A 28 -17.46 6.07 18.30
N LEU A 29 -17.58 4.74 18.27
CA LEU A 29 -18.41 3.96 17.35
C LEU A 29 -19.72 3.47 18.00
N LYS A 30 -20.23 4.14 19.04
CA LYS A 30 -21.41 3.69 19.79
C LYS A 30 -22.63 3.38 18.90
N ASP A 31 -22.83 4.14 17.83
CA ASP A 31 -23.98 3.99 16.92
C ASP A 31 -23.89 2.69 16.07
N LEU A 32 -22.69 2.12 15.93
CA LEU A 32 -22.42 0.90 15.18
C LEU A 32 -22.21 -0.31 16.11
N MET A 33 -22.08 -0.12 17.42
CA MET A 33 -21.81 -1.21 18.38
C MET A 33 -22.90 -2.30 18.39
N SER A 34 -24.11 -1.97 17.94
CA SER A 34 -25.20 -2.94 17.74
C SER A 34 -24.82 -4.09 16.79
N MET A 35 -23.97 -3.81 15.79
CA MET A 35 -23.40 -4.81 14.87
C MET A 35 -22.42 -5.75 15.59
N GLY A 36 -21.49 -5.19 16.36
CA GLY A 36 -20.55 -5.97 17.17
C GLY A 36 -21.24 -6.80 18.25
N ALA A 37 -22.32 -6.27 18.83
CA ALA A 37 -23.13 -6.94 19.83
C ALA A 37 -23.83 -8.17 19.25
N TYR A 38 -24.45 -8.04 18.07
CA TYR A 38 -25.07 -9.17 17.39
C TYR A 38 -24.03 -10.24 17.03
N TRP A 39 -22.85 -9.84 16.58
CA TRP A 39 -21.77 -10.77 16.31
C TRP A 39 -21.30 -11.50 17.58
N GLY A 40 -21.10 -10.76 18.67
CA GLY A 40 -20.61 -11.28 19.95
C GLY A 40 -21.61 -12.18 20.68
N TYR A 41 -22.87 -11.75 20.78
CA TYR A 41 -23.90 -12.44 21.57
C TYR A 41 -24.64 -13.52 20.78
N ASN A 42 -25.00 -13.29 19.51
CA ASN A 42 -25.85 -14.22 18.77
C ASN A 42 -25.03 -15.26 17.99
N ILE A 43 -23.96 -14.83 17.33
CA ILE A 43 -23.14 -15.71 16.49
C ILE A 43 -22.05 -16.39 17.33
N LEU A 44 -21.27 -15.59 18.05
CA LEU A 44 -20.16 -16.10 18.87
C LEU A 44 -20.63 -16.65 20.22
N LYS A 45 -21.86 -16.33 20.67
CA LYS A 45 -22.41 -16.77 21.97
C LYS A 45 -21.45 -16.52 23.14
N GLU A 46 -20.87 -15.31 23.19
CA GLU A 46 -19.87 -14.89 24.18
C GLU A 46 -18.53 -15.64 24.17
N LYS A 47 -18.33 -16.67 23.34
CA LYS A 47 -17.06 -17.43 23.25
C LYS A 47 -15.82 -16.57 22.96
N HIS A 48 -16.01 -15.36 22.41
CA HIS A 48 -14.95 -14.38 22.20
C HIS A 48 -14.28 -13.90 23.50
N LEU A 49 -14.98 -14.00 24.64
CA LEU A 49 -14.42 -13.75 25.98
C LEU A 49 -13.62 -14.97 26.48
N ASP A 50 -14.03 -16.18 26.11
CA ASP A 50 -13.36 -17.44 26.50
C ASP A 50 -12.10 -17.74 25.68
N LEU A 51 -11.98 -17.18 24.47
CA LEU A 51 -10.86 -17.37 23.56
C LEU A 51 -9.53 -16.76 24.05
N ALA A 52 -9.56 -15.82 24.99
CA ALA A 52 -8.37 -15.16 25.52
C ALA A 52 -8.53 -14.73 27.00
N PRO A 53 -8.67 -15.67 27.95
CA PRO A 53 -9.02 -15.37 29.35
C PRO A 53 -7.99 -14.47 30.03
N GLY A 54 -6.70 -14.65 29.73
CA GLY A 54 -5.63 -13.81 30.28
C GLY A 54 -5.67 -12.35 29.80
N GLN A 55 -6.24 -12.07 28.62
CA GLN A 55 -6.44 -10.69 28.16
C GLN A 55 -7.70 -10.06 28.75
N VAL A 56 -8.78 -10.84 28.87
CA VAL A 56 -10.01 -10.39 29.52
C VAL A 56 -9.74 -10.01 30.97
N GLU A 57 -8.97 -10.82 31.69
CA GLU A 57 -8.63 -10.53 33.09
C GLU A 57 -7.75 -9.27 33.22
N LYS A 58 -6.80 -9.04 32.30
CA LYS A 58 -6.05 -7.78 32.26
C LYS A 58 -6.96 -6.57 32.02
N THR A 59 -7.91 -6.69 31.10
CA THR A 59 -8.90 -5.64 30.82
C THR A 59 -9.84 -5.41 32.01
N ARG A 60 -10.24 -6.47 32.70
CA ARG A 60 -11.01 -6.41 33.95
C ARG A 60 -10.24 -5.68 35.05
N GLN A 61 -8.96 -5.99 35.22
CA GLN A 61 -8.07 -5.29 36.16
C GLN A 61 -7.89 -3.81 35.81
N LEU A 62 -7.86 -3.47 34.52
CA LEU A 62 -7.76 -2.09 34.03
C LEU A 62 -9.06 -1.30 34.28
N TYR A 63 -10.22 -1.85 33.94
CA TYR A 63 -11.51 -1.21 34.23
C TYR A 63 -11.84 -1.16 35.73
N GLY A 64 -11.39 -2.15 36.50
CA GLY A 64 -11.50 -2.14 37.97
C GLY A 64 -10.76 -0.97 38.65
N GLN A 65 -9.88 -0.26 37.93
CA GLN A 65 -9.23 0.98 38.43
C GLN A 65 -10.04 2.24 38.12
N MET A 66 -11.05 2.15 37.26
CA MET A 66 -11.84 3.28 36.79
C MET A 66 -13.29 3.25 37.24
N THR A 67 -13.81 2.08 37.60
CA THR A 67 -15.25 1.86 37.76
C THR A 67 -15.52 0.87 38.90
N GLY A 68 -16.66 1.00 39.58
CA GLY A 68 -17.02 0.16 40.72
C GLY A 68 -17.19 -1.32 40.34
N PRO A 69 -17.06 -2.25 41.31
CA PRO A 69 -17.00 -3.70 41.04
C PRO A 69 -18.24 -4.26 40.33
N ARG A 70 -19.42 -3.63 40.49
CA ARG A 70 -20.66 -4.01 39.80
C ARG A 70 -20.69 -3.60 38.32
N GLU A 71 -19.90 -2.61 37.92
CA GLU A 71 -19.92 -2.04 36.56
C GLU A 71 -18.75 -2.51 35.68
N VAL A 72 -17.70 -3.08 36.29
CA VAL A 72 -16.50 -3.56 35.58
C VAL A 72 -16.88 -4.57 34.49
N GLU A 73 -17.72 -5.56 34.83
CA GLU A 73 -18.07 -6.62 33.89
C GLU A 73 -18.84 -6.07 32.66
N ASN A 74 -19.73 -5.11 32.89
CA ASN A 74 -20.45 -4.44 31.80
C ASN A 74 -19.49 -3.64 30.91
N LYS A 75 -18.51 -2.93 31.49
CA LYS A 75 -17.50 -2.19 30.70
C LYS A 75 -16.57 -3.12 29.92
N VAL A 76 -16.17 -4.25 30.49
CA VAL A 76 -15.39 -5.28 29.79
C VAL A 76 -16.17 -5.82 28.59
N ARG A 77 -17.46 -6.14 28.77
CA ARG A 77 -18.32 -6.58 27.65
C ARG A 77 -18.43 -5.52 26.55
N LEU A 78 -18.69 -4.26 26.91
CA LEU A 78 -18.74 -3.14 25.97
C LEU A 78 -17.44 -2.96 25.21
N PHE A 79 -16.30 -3.13 25.86
CA PHE A 79 -14.98 -3.06 25.25
C PHE A 79 -14.78 -4.12 24.15
N TYR A 80 -15.12 -5.38 24.45
CA TYR A 80 -15.00 -6.46 23.46
C TYR A 80 -16.03 -6.35 22.33
N ILE A 81 -17.23 -5.88 22.61
CA ILE A 81 -18.22 -5.55 21.57
C ILE A 81 -17.67 -4.47 20.64
N HIS A 82 -17.05 -3.42 21.18
CA HIS A 82 -16.43 -2.37 20.38
C HIS A 82 -15.33 -2.92 19.46
N LYS A 83 -14.46 -3.80 20.00
CA LYS A 83 -13.45 -4.52 19.20
C LYS A 83 -14.06 -5.36 18.07
N LEU A 84 -15.13 -6.10 18.34
CA LEU A 84 -15.85 -6.87 17.33
C LEU A 84 -16.46 -5.96 16.27
N THR A 85 -16.94 -4.77 16.66
CA THR A 85 -17.48 -3.77 15.74
C THR A 85 -16.42 -3.28 14.77
N ILE A 86 -15.23 -2.95 15.27
CA ILE A 86 -14.07 -2.54 14.47
C ILE A 86 -13.70 -3.65 13.48
N LEU A 87 -13.57 -4.88 13.96
CA LEU A 87 -13.24 -6.04 13.13
C LEU A 87 -14.29 -6.27 12.02
N ALA A 88 -15.57 -6.15 12.35
CA ALA A 88 -16.65 -6.34 11.39
C ALA A 88 -16.67 -5.25 10.29
N LEU A 89 -16.37 -3.99 10.67
CA LEU A 89 -16.19 -2.89 9.71
C LEU A 89 -15.01 -3.13 8.78
N LEU A 90 -13.89 -3.62 9.31
CA LEU A 90 -12.69 -3.91 8.51
C LEU A 90 -12.90 -5.05 7.53
N ILE A 91 -13.57 -6.13 7.96
CA ILE A 91 -13.98 -7.22 7.07
C ILE A 91 -14.95 -6.67 6.00
N GLY A 92 -15.87 -5.79 6.38
CA GLY A 92 -16.76 -5.09 5.46
C GLY A 92 -16.02 -4.28 4.41
N ALA A 93 -15.03 -3.49 4.80
CA ALA A 93 -14.23 -2.65 3.92
C ALA A 93 -13.35 -3.47 2.98
N ALA A 94 -12.61 -4.46 3.50
CA ALA A 94 -11.75 -5.34 2.70
C ALA A 94 -12.54 -6.05 1.61
N SER A 95 -13.73 -6.54 1.95
CA SER A 95 -14.61 -7.22 0.99
C SER A 95 -15.31 -6.28 0.01
N LEU A 96 -15.54 -5.01 0.36
CA LEU A 96 -16.02 -3.99 -0.59
C LEU A 96 -14.94 -3.68 -1.63
N ILE A 97 -13.69 -3.56 -1.20
CA ILE A 97 -12.56 -3.30 -2.10
C ILE A 97 -12.31 -4.50 -3.01
N GLY A 98 -12.36 -5.73 -2.46
CA GLY A 98 -12.31 -6.94 -3.28
C GLY A 98 -13.43 -6.99 -4.33
N LEU A 99 -14.65 -6.59 -3.96
CA LEU A 99 -15.76 -6.46 -4.90
C LEU A 99 -15.48 -5.37 -5.96
N LEU A 100 -14.98 -4.20 -5.56
CA LEU A 100 -14.65 -3.11 -6.49
C LEU A 100 -13.55 -3.50 -7.47
N THR A 101 -12.51 -4.21 -7.03
CA THR A 101 -11.48 -4.74 -7.92
C THR A 101 -12.01 -5.83 -8.85
N ALA A 102 -12.92 -6.68 -8.37
CA ALA A 102 -13.58 -7.68 -9.21
C ALA A 102 -14.51 -7.03 -10.23
N ILE A 103 -15.30 -6.02 -9.83
CA ILE A 103 -16.12 -5.21 -10.74
C ILE A 103 -15.24 -4.50 -11.74
N GLN A 104 -14.12 -3.89 -11.34
CA GLN A 104 -13.17 -3.29 -12.26
C GLN A 104 -12.63 -4.32 -13.25
N SER A 105 -12.28 -5.54 -12.81
CA SER A 105 -11.87 -6.60 -13.74
C SER A 105 -12.99 -7.02 -14.70
N LEU A 106 -14.25 -6.98 -14.27
CA LEU A 106 -15.43 -7.25 -15.11
C LEU A 106 -15.75 -6.07 -16.05
N THR A 107 -15.49 -4.81 -15.65
CA THR A 107 -15.75 -3.61 -16.47
C THR A 107 -14.60 -3.27 -17.41
N THR A 108 -13.37 -3.70 -17.10
CA THR A 108 -12.22 -3.61 -18.02
C THR A 108 -12.22 -4.73 -19.06
N GLY A 109 -13.32 -5.49 -19.15
CA GLY A 109 -13.53 -6.59 -20.08
C GLY A 109 -15.01 -6.74 -20.40
N SER A 110 -15.64 -5.68 -20.90
CA SER A 110 -16.81 -5.83 -21.76
C SER A 110 -16.47 -5.10 -23.05
N PRO A 111 -16.16 -5.80 -24.16
CA PRO A 111 -16.29 -5.16 -25.45
C PRO A 111 -17.73 -4.65 -25.54
N ASP A 112 -17.91 -3.43 -26.04
CA ASP A 112 -19.23 -2.90 -26.39
C ASP A 112 -20.08 -4.00 -27.02
N GLN A 113 -21.36 -4.10 -26.63
CA GLN A 113 -22.30 -5.07 -27.24
C GLN A 113 -22.06 -5.12 -28.76
N PRO A 114 -21.93 -6.31 -29.37
CA PRO A 114 -21.48 -6.44 -30.75
C PRO A 114 -22.38 -5.60 -31.64
N ARG A 115 -21.86 -4.44 -32.05
CA ARG A 115 -22.56 -3.57 -32.99
C ARG A 115 -22.46 -4.23 -34.34
N GLN A 116 -23.61 -4.46 -34.98
CA GLN A 116 -23.63 -4.85 -36.37
C GLN A 116 -23.01 -3.72 -37.18
N ILE A 117 -21.78 -3.93 -37.65
CA ILE A 117 -21.09 -3.00 -38.53
C ILE A 117 -21.18 -3.53 -39.96
N THR A 118 -21.55 -2.66 -40.89
CA THR A 118 -21.57 -2.97 -42.33
C THR A 118 -20.37 -2.36 -43.05
N GLU A 119 -19.70 -1.40 -42.42
CA GLU A 119 -18.58 -0.64 -42.98
C GLU A 119 -17.48 -0.45 -41.93
N ILE A 120 -16.22 -0.48 -42.38
CA ILE A 120 -15.04 -0.30 -41.54
C ILE A 120 -14.25 0.89 -42.10
N ALA A 121 -13.87 1.84 -41.23
CA ALA A 121 -13.03 2.96 -41.63
C ALA A 121 -11.61 2.46 -41.95
N ARG A 122 -11.10 2.79 -43.15
CA ARG A 122 -9.72 2.48 -43.52
C ARG A 122 -8.74 3.37 -42.74
N PRO A 123 -7.61 2.82 -42.25
CA PRO A 123 -6.59 3.62 -41.59
C PRO A 123 -5.98 4.65 -42.56
N ASN A 124 -5.49 5.76 -41.99
CA ASN A 124 -4.79 6.80 -42.75
C ASN A 124 -3.48 6.25 -43.34
N PHE A 125 -2.95 6.89 -44.38
CA PHE A 125 -1.77 6.38 -45.12
C PHE A 125 -0.54 6.13 -44.22
N LEU A 126 -0.30 7.02 -43.25
CA LEU A 126 0.83 6.95 -42.31
C LEU A 126 0.60 5.99 -41.13
N GLU A 127 -0.63 5.51 -40.90
CA GLU A 127 -0.95 4.60 -39.80
C GLU A 127 -0.66 3.13 -40.15
N GLY A 128 -0.39 2.84 -41.42
CA GLY A 128 -0.14 1.48 -41.90
C GLY A 128 -1.40 0.61 -41.93
N ASP A 129 -1.23 -0.61 -42.42
CA ASP A 129 -2.31 -1.60 -42.45
C ASP A 129 -2.57 -2.09 -41.02
N LYS A 130 -3.85 -2.18 -40.63
CA LYS A 130 -4.23 -2.64 -39.28
C LYS A 130 -4.87 -4.01 -39.34
N GLU A 131 -4.37 -4.92 -38.53
CA GLU A 131 -4.99 -6.22 -38.31
C GLU A 131 -6.02 -6.09 -37.18
N ILE A 132 -7.28 -6.39 -37.48
CA ILE A 132 -8.38 -6.27 -36.53
C ILE A 132 -9.15 -7.59 -36.51
N THR A 133 -9.31 -8.16 -35.31
CA THR A 133 -10.04 -9.41 -35.10
C THR A 133 -11.52 -9.13 -34.87
N TYR A 134 -12.39 -9.75 -35.67
CA TYR A 134 -13.84 -9.64 -35.57
C TYR A 134 -14.47 -11.00 -35.30
N GLN A 135 -15.58 -10.98 -34.55
CA GLN A 135 -16.43 -12.14 -34.39
C GLN A 135 -17.49 -12.13 -35.49
N VAL A 136 -17.51 -13.17 -36.32
CA VAL A 136 -18.47 -13.35 -37.40
C VAL A 136 -19.47 -14.41 -37.00
N VAL A 137 -20.74 -14.06 -37.10
CA VAL A 137 -21.88 -14.95 -36.84
C VAL A 137 -22.55 -15.22 -38.17
N ALA A 138 -22.52 -16.48 -38.62
CA ALA A 138 -23.18 -16.92 -39.84
C ALA A 138 -24.41 -17.77 -39.49
N GLU A 139 -25.60 -17.28 -39.84
CA GLU A 139 -26.87 -17.98 -39.61
C GLU A 139 -27.35 -18.66 -40.90
N ASN A 140 -27.74 -19.93 -40.80
CA ASN A 140 -28.12 -20.73 -41.94
C ASN A 140 -29.60 -20.49 -42.28
N LYS A 141 -29.89 -19.79 -43.39
CA LYS A 141 -31.26 -19.36 -43.72
C LYS A 141 -32.22 -20.51 -44.08
N ASN A 142 -31.72 -21.71 -44.36
CA ASN A 142 -32.53 -22.91 -44.65
C ASN A 142 -31.79 -24.17 -44.17
N PRO A 143 -31.80 -24.48 -42.86
CA PRO A 143 -31.03 -25.58 -42.31
C PRO A 143 -31.67 -26.93 -42.64
N GLN A 144 -30.89 -27.87 -43.20
CA GLN A 144 -31.36 -29.25 -43.42
C GLN A 144 -31.43 -30.06 -42.12
N ASN A 145 -30.75 -29.62 -41.06
CA ASN A 145 -30.72 -30.22 -39.73
C ASN A 145 -31.11 -29.16 -38.68
N ALA A 146 -32.07 -29.48 -37.81
CA ALA A 146 -32.64 -28.52 -36.85
C ALA A 146 -31.64 -27.96 -35.81
N ASN A 147 -30.47 -28.59 -35.66
CA ASN A 147 -29.44 -28.19 -34.69
C ASN A 147 -28.28 -27.41 -35.31
N ASP A 148 -28.29 -27.15 -36.62
CA ASP A 148 -27.19 -26.47 -37.33
C ASP A 148 -27.66 -25.11 -37.88
N THR A 149 -28.05 -24.24 -36.96
CA THR A 149 -28.68 -22.95 -37.27
C THR A 149 -27.68 -21.80 -37.35
N GLN A 150 -26.53 -21.89 -36.65
CA GLN A 150 -25.57 -20.79 -36.55
C GLN A 150 -24.14 -21.29 -36.31
N THR A 151 -23.16 -20.65 -36.95
CA THR A 151 -21.74 -20.85 -36.70
C THR A 151 -21.08 -19.52 -36.32
N ASP A 152 -20.34 -19.51 -35.22
CA ASP A 152 -19.59 -18.35 -34.74
C ASP A 152 -18.09 -18.61 -34.94
N MET A 153 -17.39 -17.67 -35.59
CA MET A 153 -15.95 -17.78 -35.81
C MET A 153 -15.26 -16.43 -35.65
N GLN A 154 -14.09 -16.40 -35.01
CA GLN A 154 -13.25 -15.21 -34.98
C GLN A 154 -12.34 -15.18 -36.20
N ILE A 155 -12.36 -14.06 -36.92
CA ILE A 155 -11.57 -13.86 -38.13
C ILE A 155 -10.77 -12.57 -37.98
N SER A 156 -9.47 -12.65 -38.22
CA SER A 156 -8.58 -11.49 -38.31
C SER A 156 -8.61 -10.96 -39.74
N ILE A 157 -9.04 -9.70 -39.91
CA ILE A 157 -9.09 -9.02 -41.20
C ILE A 157 -8.02 -7.94 -41.21
N VAL A 158 -7.16 -7.96 -42.22
CA VAL A 158 -6.18 -6.89 -42.48
C VAL A 158 -6.87 -5.81 -43.28
N VAL A 159 -7.07 -4.64 -42.67
CA VAL A 159 -7.70 -3.49 -43.31
C VAL A 159 -6.61 -2.64 -43.97
N PRO A 160 -6.57 -2.55 -45.31
CA PRO A 160 -5.52 -1.82 -46.02
C PRO A 160 -5.71 -0.31 -45.85
N ARG A 161 -4.61 0.42 -45.64
CA ARG A 161 -4.59 1.89 -45.57
C ARG A 161 -5.18 2.55 -46.81
N ARG A 162 -5.73 3.76 -46.67
CA ARG A 162 -6.24 4.56 -47.81
C ARG A 162 -5.12 5.12 -48.70
N GLU A 163 -5.47 5.55 -49.92
CA GLU A 163 -4.53 6.27 -50.78
C GLU A 163 -4.07 7.60 -50.15
N PRO A 164 -2.80 7.98 -50.30
CA PRO A 164 -2.24 9.18 -49.69
C PRO A 164 -2.83 10.44 -50.32
N THR A 165 -3.10 11.44 -49.48
CA THR A 165 -3.28 12.81 -49.95
C THR A 165 -1.94 13.44 -50.36
N GLN A 166 -1.97 14.52 -51.15
CA GLN A 166 -0.75 15.23 -51.59
C GLN A 166 0.12 15.74 -50.42
N GLU A 167 -0.50 16.09 -49.28
CA GLU A 167 0.22 16.53 -48.08
C GLU A 167 0.80 15.34 -47.30
N GLU A 168 0.04 14.24 -47.12
CA GLU A 168 0.53 13.00 -46.51
C GLU A 168 1.68 12.37 -47.31
N LEU A 169 1.68 12.54 -48.64
CA LEU A 169 2.76 12.05 -49.50
C LEU A 169 4.06 12.86 -49.32
N LYS A 170 3.96 14.18 -49.14
CA LYS A 170 5.12 15.03 -48.80
C LYS A 170 5.69 14.66 -47.43
N GLU A 171 4.82 14.36 -46.47
CA GLU A 171 5.22 13.93 -45.13
C GLU A 171 5.85 12.53 -45.15
N ALA A 172 5.27 11.60 -45.91
CA ALA A 172 5.85 10.28 -46.15
C ALA A 172 7.23 10.38 -46.81
N LEU A 173 7.43 11.29 -47.76
CA LEU A 173 8.75 11.54 -48.35
C LEU A 173 9.76 12.07 -47.33
N LYS A 174 9.34 12.93 -46.42
CA LYS A 174 10.19 13.43 -45.32
C LYS A 174 10.60 12.28 -44.40
N ILE A 175 9.66 11.42 -44.01
CA ILE A 175 9.91 10.23 -43.19
C ILE A 175 10.83 9.25 -43.92
N ALA A 176 10.61 9.01 -45.21
CA ALA A 176 11.46 8.13 -46.03
C ALA A 176 12.90 8.67 -46.11
N ARG A 177 13.09 9.98 -46.30
CA ARG A 177 14.42 10.60 -46.28
C ARG A 177 15.12 10.39 -44.94
N GLU A 178 14.41 10.64 -43.83
CA GLU A 178 14.96 10.44 -42.48
C GLU A 178 15.29 8.97 -42.21
N ASN A 179 14.44 8.05 -42.64
CA ASN A 179 14.66 6.61 -42.53
C ASN A 179 15.81 6.12 -43.43
N ILE A 180 16.00 6.71 -44.61
CA ILE A 180 17.18 6.43 -45.43
C ILE A 180 18.44 6.88 -44.69
N GLU A 181 18.46 8.07 -44.08
CA GLU A 181 19.63 8.52 -43.32
C GLU A 181 19.95 7.65 -42.10
N THR A 182 18.93 7.06 -41.47
CA THR A 182 19.07 6.40 -40.15
C THR A 182 18.96 4.87 -40.20
N LEU A 183 17.93 4.32 -40.82
CA LEU A 183 17.67 2.88 -40.87
C LEU A 183 18.57 2.18 -41.89
N ALA A 184 18.87 2.80 -43.03
CA ALA A 184 19.70 2.17 -44.06
C ALA A 184 21.17 1.97 -43.61
N LEU A 185 21.62 2.71 -42.58
CA LEU A 185 22.92 2.52 -41.94
C LEU A 185 23.03 1.19 -41.19
N GLY A 186 21.92 0.53 -40.84
CA GLY A 186 21.93 -0.72 -40.08
C GLY A 186 22.65 -0.55 -38.74
N LYS A 187 23.77 -1.28 -38.54
CA LYS A 187 24.60 -1.21 -37.32
C LYS A 187 25.71 -0.15 -37.40
N ASN A 188 25.82 0.58 -38.52
CA ASN A 188 26.87 1.54 -38.76
C ASN A 188 26.53 2.91 -38.15
N ARG A 189 27.55 3.62 -37.67
CA ARG A 189 27.34 4.93 -36.99
C ARG A 189 26.99 6.05 -37.96
N ALA A 190 27.56 6.01 -39.17
CA ALA A 190 27.41 7.05 -40.17
C ALA A 190 27.81 6.52 -41.55
N TRP A 191 27.37 7.21 -42.61
CA TRP A 191 27.66 6.86 -43.99
C TRP A 191 29.15 6.95 -44.34
N ASP A 192 29.92 7.76 -43.61
CA ASP A 192 31.37 7.89 -43.73
C ASP A 192 32.17 6.91 -42.83
N GLN A 193 31.48 6.07 -42.05
CA GLN A 193 32.08 5.10 -41.12
C GLN A 193 31.35 3.75 -41.19
N VAL A 194 31.31 3.16 -42.39
CA VAL A 194 30.63 1.87 -42.61
C VAL A 194 31.61 0.71 -42.41
N ILE A 195 31.33 -0.12 -41.41
CA ILE A 195 32.17 -1.26 -40.98
C ILE A 195 31.47 -2.60 -41.30
N THR A 196 30.14 -2.58 -41.34
CA THR A 196 29.25 -3.76 -41.49
C THR A 196 28.25 -3.55 -42.62
N SER A 197 27.46 -4.57 -42.98
CA SER A 197 26.43 -4.48 -44.03
C SER A 197 25.46 -3.31 -43.81
N LEU A 198 24.97 -2.75 -44.90
CA LEU A 198 23.87 -1.76 -44.92
C LEU A 198 22.54 -2.51 -45.04
N ASP A 199 21.44 -1.83 -44.70
CA ASP A 199 20.09 -2.35 -44.90
C ASP A 199 19.42 -1.60 -46.06
N LEU A 200 19.63 -2.08 -47.29
CA LEU A 200 19.05 -1.46 -48.49
C LEU A 200 17.66 -2.04 -48.77
N TYR A 201 16.74 -1.79 -47.84
CA TYR A 201 15.37 -2.29 -47.90
C TYR A 201 14.64 -1.72 -49.12
N LYS A 202 13.87 -2.57 -49.81
CA LYS A 202 13.11 -2.19 -51.03
C LYS A 202 11.81 -1.45 -50.73
N TYR A 203 11.33 -1.54 -49.49
CA TYR A 203 10.03 -0.99 -49.09
C TYR A 203 10.09 -0.44 -47.67
N ASP A 204 9.84 0.86 -47.51
CA ASP A 204 9.75 1.49 -46.20
C ASP A 204 8.36 1.24 -45.61
N LYS A 205 8.29 0.38 -44.59
CA LYS A 205 7.01 0.06 -43.92
C LYS A 205 6.37 1.29 -43.25
N ARG A 206 7.16 2.27 -42.80
CA ARG A 206 6.66 3.47 -42.11
C ARG A 206 6.16 4.53 -43.08
N SER A 207 6.91 4.84 -44.13
CA SER A 207 6.47 5.83 -45.13
C SER A 207 5.57 5.26 -46.22
N GLY A 208 5.57 3.93 -46.39
CA GLY A 208 4.78 3.26 -47.43
C GLY A 208 5.34 3.35 -48.84
N LEU A 209 6.56 3.89 -49.00
CA LEU A 209 7.22 4.14 -50.27
C LEU A 209 8.18 3.00 -50.65
N SER A 210 8.33 2.77 -51.95
CA SER A 210 9.29 1.79 -52.48
C SER A 210 10.61 2.48 -52.78
N LEU A 211 11.70 1.81 -52.45
CA LEU A 211 13.06 2.31 -52.65
C LEU A 211 13.78 1.42 -53.66
N LYS A 212 14.39 2.04 -54.66
CA LYS A 212 15.28 1.37 -55.60
C LYS A 212 16.69 1.88 -55.38
N TRP A 213 17.59 0.96 -55.07
CA TRP A 213 18.99 1.23 -54.80
C TRP A 213 19.82 0.83 -56.02
N GLU A 214 20.67 1.75 -56.48
CA GLU A 214 21.62 1.52 -57.58
C GLU A 214 23.03 1.76 -57.06
N THR A 215 23.84 0.70 -57.10
CA THR A 215 25.25 0.71 -56.68
C THR A 215 26.16 0.75 -57.90
N GLU A 216 27.40 1.23 -57.74
CA GLU A 216 28.40 1.24 -58.81
C GLU A 216 28.79 -0.19 -59.27
N GLU A 217 29.28 -0.33 -60.51
CA GLU A 217 29.62 -1.64 -61.13
C GLU A 217 30.65 -2.46 -60.34
N ALA A 218 31.47 -1.82 -59.51
CA ALA A 218 32.45 -2.46 -58.65
C ALA A 218 32.05 -2.44 -57.16
N SER A 219 30.77 -2.30 -56.80
CA SER A 219 30.36 -2.09 -55.41
C SER A 219 30.65 -3.29 -54.49
N LEU A 220 31.04 -3.01 -53.25
CA LEU A 220 31.20 -3.99 -52.17
C LEU A 220 29.87 -4.43 -51.54
N PHE A 221 28.75 -3.82 -51.93
CA PHE A 221 27.42 -4.20 -51.47
C PHE A 221 26.63 -4.93 -52.56
N TYR A 222 25.84 -5.91 -52.17
CA TYR A 222 24.78 -6.45 -53.02
C TYR A 222 23.58 -5.47 -53.07
N SER A 223 22.61 -5.75 -53.95
CA SER A 223 21.43 -4.90 -54.14
C SER A 223 20.48 -4.82 -52.94
N ASP A 224 20.73 -5.59 -51.89
CA ASP A 224 20.02 -5.60 -50.61
C ASP A 224 20.84 -4.96 -49.46
N GLY A 225 22.08 -4.52 -49.73
CA GLY A 225 22.97 -3.92 -48.74
C GLY A 225 23.90 -4.88 -48.03
N THR A 226 23.81 -6.18 -48.30
CA THR A 226 24.76 -7.13 -47.73
C THR A 226 26.17 -6.87 -48.25
N MET A 227 27.14 -6.78 -47.34
CA MET A 227 28.53 -6.49 -47.71
C MET A 227 29.28 -7.77 -48.11
N ARG A 228 29.98 -7.72 -49.25
CA ARG A 228 30.95 -8.73 -49.71
C ARG A 228 32.21 -8.69 -48.86
N SER A 229 32.10 -9.21 -47.64
CA SER A 229 33.14 -9.11 -46.61
C SER A 229 34.48 -9.74 -47.03
N HIS A 230 34.48 -10.72 -47.94
CA HIS A 230 35.70 -11.36 -48.48
C HIS A 230 36.45 -10.50 -49.50
N GLU A 231 35.78 -9.54 -50.14
CA GLU A 231 36.34 -8.69 -51.20
C GLU A 231 36.77 -7.30 -50.67
N ARG A 232 36.73 -7.11 -49.33
CA ARG A 232 36.97 -5.81 -48.69
C ARG A 232 38.44 -5.37 -48.82
N PRO A 233 38.74 -4.19 -49.41
CA PRO A 233 40.10 -3.65 -49.51
C PRO A 233 40.70 -3.30 -48.15
N LYS A 234 42.02 -3.48 -48.01
CA LYS A 234 42.76 -3.20 -46.77
C LYS A 234 42.89 -1.71 -46.43
N ASP A 235 42.73 -0.82 -47.41
CA ASP A 235 42.90 0.63 -47.26
C ASP A 235 41.55 1.38 -47.17
N GLY A 236 40.44 0.65 -47.04
CA GLY A 236 39.10 1.20 -47.13
C GLY A 236 38.72 1.60 -48.57
N LYS A 237 37.43 1.84 -48.80
CA LYS A 237 36.91 2.19 -50.13
C LYS A 237 35.76 3.18 -50.02
N LYS A 238 35.74 4.16 -50.92
CA LYS A 238 34.60 5.06 -51.08
C LYS A 238 33.77 4.65 -52.28
N GLU A 239 32.46 4.61 -52.11
CA GLU A 239 31.49 4.26 -53.16
C GLU A 239 30.28 5.17 -53.08
N LYS A 240 29.60 5.38 -54.20
CA LYS A 240 28.33 6.11 -54.21
C LYS A 240 27.15 5.18 -54.45
N ILE A 241 26.06 5.45 -53.75
CA ILE A 241 24.80 4.73 -53.88
C ILE A 241 23.73 5.73 -54.28
N LYS A 242 23.01 5.45 -55.36
CA LYS A 242 21.85 6.22 -55.79
C LYS A 242 20.58 5.56 -55.28
N ILE A 243 19.68 6.36 -54.74
CA ILE A 243 18.40 5.94 -54.18
C ILE A 243 17.29 6.65 -54.94
N SER A 244 16.43 5.89 -55.62
CA SER A 244 15.21 6.42 -56.22
C SER A 244 14.00 6.01 -55.38
N ILE A 245 13.20 6.98 -54.94
CA ILE A 245 11.99 6.78 -54.13
C ILE A 245 10.78 6.75 -55.07
N TYR A 246 9.95 5.72 -54.96
CA TYR A 246 8.76 5.50 -55.78
C TYR A 246 7.51 5.37 -54.93
N TYR A 247 6.41 5.90 -55.45
CA TYR A 247 5.06 5.54 -55.03
C TYR A 247 4.35 4.91 -56.24
N GLN A 248 4.02 3.61 -56.14
CA GLN A 248 3.59 2.80 -57.29
C GLN A 248 4.62 2.90 -58.43
N ASP A 249 4.22 3.34 -59.62
CA ASP A 249 5.08 3.49 -60.79
C ASP A 249 5.65 4.91 -60.97
N GLN A 250 5.30 5.85 -60.08
CA GLN A 250 5.76 7.23 -60.17
C GLN A 250 7.03 7.45 -59.35
N LYS A 251 8.09 7.93 -60.00
CA LYS A 251 9.31 8.38 -59.32
C LYS A 251 9.01 9.68 -58.56
N MET A 252 9.19 9.64 -57.24
CA MET A 252 8.89 10.74 -56.34
C MET A 252 10.11 11.61 -56.07
N ASP A 253 11.28 10.99 -55.92
CA ASP A 253 12.51 11.67 -55.53
C ASP A 253 13.76 10.83 -55.85
N GLU A 254 14.93 11.46 -55.87
CA GLU A 254 16.22 10.80 -56.06
C GLU A 254 17.29 11.39 -55.14
N LEU A 255 18.07 10.53 -54.51
CA LEU A 255 19.15 10.89 -53.59
C LEU A 255 20.44 10.18 -54.02
N GLU A 256 21.58 10.81 -53.77
CA GLU A 256 22.90 10.22 -53.96
C GLU A 256 23.65 10.29 -52.62
N LYS A 257 24.20 9.16 -52.18
CA LYS A 257 24.94 9.03 -50.93
C LYS A 257 26.35 8.51 -51.18
N GLU A 258 27.32 9.20 -50.61
CA GLU A 258 28.72 8.75 -50.59
C GLU A 258 28.96 7.93 -49.32
N VAL A 259 29.45 6.71 -49.49
CA VAL A 259 29.68 5.73 -48.43
C VAL A 259 31.18 5.47 -48.31
N THR A 260 31.75 5.60 -47.10
CA THR A 260 33.16 5.25 -46.83
C THR A 260 33.22 3.97 -45.99
N ILE A 261 33.77 2.92 -46.60
CA ILE A 261 33.91 1.59 -46.02
C ILE A 261 35.28 1.49 -45.34
N LEU A 262 35.30 1.20 -44.04
CA LEU A 262 36.51 1.12 -43.22
C LEU A 262 37.14 -0.30 -43.24
N PRO A 263 38.47 -0.40 -43.02
CA PRO A 263 39.17 -1.68 -43.00
C PRO A 263 38.77 -2.59 -41.83
N MET A 264 39.02 -3.89 -41.98
CA MET A 264 38.51 -4.98 -41.14
C MET A 264 39.06 -4.95 -39.69
N GLN A 265 38.16 -4.84 -38.70
CA GLN A 265 38.41 -5.18 -37.30
C GLN A 265 37.16 -5.90 -36.76
N TYR A 266 37.29 -7.18 -36.35
CA TYR A 266 36.21 -7.84 -35.63
C TYR A 266 36.16 -7.28 -34.20
N THR A 267 34.96 -6.99 -33.73
CA THR A 267 34.76 -6.65 -32.32
C THR A 267 34.58 -7.92 -31.49
N ASP A 268 35.00 -7.91 -30.22
CA ASP A 268 34.84 -9.08 -29.31
C ASP A 268 33.38 -9.55 -29.19
N ALA A 269 32.42 -8.65 -29.42
CA ALA A 269 30.99 -8.96 -29.42
C ALA A 269 30.55 -9.79 -30.64
N GLU A 270 31.16 -9.56 -31.81
CA GLU A 270 30.88 -10.32 -33.04
C GLU A 270 31.46 -11.73 -32.96
N LEU A 271 32.62 -11.90 -32.33
CA LEU A 271 33.19 -13.22 -32.04
C LEU A 271 32.28 -14.06 -31.13
N ARG A 272 31.73 -13.45 -30.06
CA ARG A 272 30.76 -14.12 -29.17
C ARG A 272 29.46 -14.49 -29.87
N SER A 273 28.90 -13.57 -30.66
CA SER A 273 27.65 -13.84 -31.41
C SER A 273 27.82 -14.99 -32.39
N LYS A 274 28.97 -15.05 -33.09
CA LYS A 274 29.27 -16.11 -34.04
C LYS A 274 29.46 -17.47 -33.34
N ALA A 275 30.12 -17.49 -32.18
CA ALA A 275 30.26 -18.70 -31.36
C ALA A 275 28.89 -19.26 -30.91
N ILE A 276 27.95 -18.39 -30.51
CA ILE A 276 26.60 -18.80 -30.09
C ILE A 276 25.80 -19.35 -31.28
N GLU A 277 25.89 -18.72 -32.45
CA GLU A 277 25.17 -19.13 -33.66
C GLU A 277 25.67 -20.49 -34.18
N GLU A 278 26.98 -20.69 -34.25
CA GLU A 278 27.60 -21.97 -34.63
C GLU A 278 27.26 -23.07 -33.62
N ALA A 279 27.33 -22.78 -32.32
CA ALA A 279 26.92 -23.72 -31.27
C ALA A 279 25.45 -24.15 -31.40
N GLY A 280 24.55 -23.21 -31.72
CA GLY A 280 23.13 -23.53 -31.98
C GLY A 280 22.91 -24.33 -33.26
N ALA A 281 23.67 -24.04 -34.32
CA ALA A 281 23.61 -24.77 -35.59
C ALA A 281 24.10 -26.22 -35.45
N ASP A 282 25.19 -26.44 -34.71
CA ASP A 282 25.74 -27.77 -34.43
C ASP A 282 24.76 -28.63 -33.61
N ILE A 283 24.09 -28.05 -32.61
CA ILE A 283 23.05 -28.73 -31.83
C ILE A 283 21.85 -29.11 -32.73
N ASN A 284 21.49 -28.26 -33.68
CA ASN A 284 20.34 -28.46 -34.57
C ASN A 284 20.63 -29.43 -35.73
N GLN A 285 21.89 -29.80 -35.99
CA GLN A 285 22.21 -30.88 -36.93
C GLN A 285 21.79 -32.23 -36.32
N GLN A 286 20.59 -32.68 -36.71
CA GLN A 286 19.88 -33.80 -36.11
C GLN A 286 20.64 -35.13 -36.08
N GLU A 287 21.66 -35.32 -36.93
CA GLU A 287 22.38 -36.60 -37.10
C GLU A 287 23.16 -37.07 -35.87
N GLN A 288 23.62 -36.16 -34.99
CA GLN A 288 24.43 -36.52 -33.81
C GLN A 288 23.61 -37.06 -32.62
N TYR A 289 22.30 -36.80 -32.56
CA TYR A 289 21.48 -37.07 -31.36
C TYR A 289 20.34 -38.08 -31.58
N VAL A 290 20.23 -38.67 -32.78
CA VAL A 290 19.13 -39.60 -33.17
C VAL A 290 19.02 -40.84 -32.26
N GLY A 291 20.07 -41.17 -31.49
CA GLY A 291 20.09 -42.33 -30.57
C GLY A 291 20.28 -42.01 -29.08
N GLN A 292 20.29 -40.74 -28.66
CA GLN A 292 20.61 -40.34 -27.28
C GLN A 292 19.40 -39.69 -26.59
N ALA A 293 19.14 -40.07 -25.34
CA ALA A 293 18.01 -39.55 -24.55
C ALA A 293 18.21 -38.11 -24.03
N LYS A 294 19.41 -37.54 -24.21
CA LYS A 294 19.77 -36.18 -23.76
C LYS A 294 20.72 -35.54 -24.78
N VAL A 295 20.54 -34.25 -25.02
CA VAL A 295 21.44 -33.41 -25.83
C VAL A 295 22.42 -32.71 -24.89
N SER A 296 23.70 -32.68 -25.23
CA SER A 296 24.73 -31.96 -24.47
C SER A 296 24.96 -30.58 -25.09
N LEU A 297 24.91 -29.53 -24.26
CA LEU A 297 25.13 -28.15 -24.69
C LEU A 297 26.61 -27.78 -24.53
N PRO A 298 27.24 -27.08 -25.50
CA PRO A 298 28.65 -26.71 -25.45
C PRO A 298 28.87 -25.55 -24.45
N GLY A 299 29.99 -25.61 -23.72
CA GLY A 299 30.36 -24.65 -22.68
C GLY A 299 31.57 -23.75 -23.02
N GLU A 300 32.39 -24.12 -24.01
CA GLU A 300 33.59 -23.36 -24.40
C GLU A 300 33.90 -23.57 -25.89
N ASP A 301 34.19 -22.49 -26.61
CA ASP A 301 34.73 -22.49 -27.98
C ASP A 301 36.20 -22.07 -27.92
N ALA A 302 37.11 -23.05 -28.01
CA ALA A 302 38.55 -22.85 -27.90
C ALA A 302 39.18 -22.12 -29.10
N GLU A 303 38.48 -22.04 -30.24
CA GLU A 303 38.98 -21.35 -31.44
C GLU A 303 38.69 -19.84 -31.37
N LYS A 304 37.65 -19.45 -30.61
CA LYS A 304 37.21 -18.06 -30.45
C LYS A 304 37.41 -17.50 -29.03
N ASP A 305 37.92 -18.30 -28.09
CA ASP A 305 38.15 -17.97 -26.68
C ASP A 305 36.87 -17.48 -25.95
N VAL A 306 35.74 -18.19 -26.15
CA VAL A 306 34.42 -17.81 -25.60
C VAL A 306 33.85 -18.92 -24.70
N GLN A 307 33.45 -18.56 -23.48
CA GLN A 307 32.70 -19.44 -22.56
C GLN A 307 31.19 -19.17 -22.64
N MET A 308 30.38 -20.24 -22.63
CA MET A 308 28.93 -20.21 -22.82
C MET A 308 28.20 -20.91 -21.66
N GLN A 309 27.10 -20.30 -21.18
CA GLN A 309 26.21 -20.86 -20.16
C GLN A 309 24.75 -20.77 -20.64
N TRP A 310 24.00 -21.84 -20.47
CA TRP A 310 22.63 -21.98 -20.99
C TRP A 310 21.61 -21.93 -19.85
N PHE A 311 20.56 -21.13 -19.99
CA PHE A 311 19.49 -20.98 -19.00
C PHE A 311 18.13 -21.30 -19.63
N GLU A 312 17.26 -21.98 -18.89
CA GLU A 312 15.88 -22.25 -19.31
C GLU A 312 15.00 -21.03 -19.00
N TYR A 313 14.22 -20.58 -19.98
CA TYR A 313 13.25 -19.49 -19.80
C TYR A 313 11.88 -20.07 -19.42
N ILE A 314 11.42 -19.79 -18.21
CA ILE A 314 10.09 -20.19 -17.73
C ILE A 314 9.14 -18.99 -17.93
N GLU A 315 8.19 -19.09 -18.87
CA GLU A 315 7.10 -18.12 -19.01
C GLU A 315 6.18 -18.17 -17.77
N ASN A 316 6.18 -17.09 -16.97
CA ASN A 316 5.22 -16.91 -15.88
C ASN A 316 3.89 -16.38 -16.44
N THR A 317 3.12 -17.23 -17.12
CA THR A 317 1.80 -16.87 -17.64
C THR A 317 0.76 -17.00 -16.51
N GLY A 318 0.30 -15.88 -15.96
CA GLY A 318 -0.95 -15.82 -15.17
C GLY A 318 -0.92 -15.16 -13.78
N GLN A 319 0.14 -14.45 -13.37
CA GLN A 319 0.29 -14.00 -11.97
C GLN A 319 0.02 -12.51 -11.70
N ASP A 320 -0.47 -11.73 -12.66
CA ASP A 320 -0.58 -10.27 -12.48
C ASP A 320 -1.91 -9.78 -11.88
N SER A 321 -2.99 -10.56 -12.01
CA SER A 321 -4.32 -10.14 -11.52
C SER A 321 -4.66 -10.74 -10.16
N GLU A 322 -4.24 -11.98 -9.86
CA GLU A 322 -4.45 -12.60 -8.55
C GLU A 322 -3.51 -12.06 -7.46
N SER A 323 -2.29 -11.65 -7.83
CA SER A 323 -1.29 -11.13 -6.88
C SER A 323 -1.72 -9.81 -6.22
N LYS A 324 -2.41 -8.93 -6.95
CA LYS A 324 -2.87 -7.63 -6.43
C LYS A 324 -4.01 -7.80 -5.42
N ALA A 325 -4.97 -8.69 -5.68
CA ALA A 325 -6.06 -8.97 -4.75
C ALA A 325 -5.54 -9.54 -3.41
N LEU A 326 -4.54 -10.43 -3.47
CA LEU A 326 -3.89 -10.99 -2.29
C LEU A 326 -3.10 -9.93 -1.50
N GLN A 327 -2.39 -9.03 -2.20
CA GLN A 327 -1.67 -7.92 -1.58
C GLN A 327 -2.61 -6.94 -0.86
N TYR A 328 -3.73 -6.55 -1.48
CA TYR A 328 -4.73 -5.70 -0.84
C TYR A 328 -5.37 -6.40 0.36
N PHE A 329 -5.72 -7.68 0.23
CA PHE A 329 -6.25 -8.46 1.35
C PHE A 329 -5.27 -8.50 2.53
N ALA A 330 -3.99 -8.77 2.27
CA ALA A 330 -2.94 -8.78 3.28
C ALA A 330 -2.77 -7.41 3.96
N LEU A 331 -2.82 -6.31 3.20
CA LEU A 331 -2.74 -4.94 3.73
C LEU A 331 -3.93 -4.61 4.64
N PHE A 332 -5.16 -4.93 4.23
CA PHE A 332 -6.35 -4.71 5.05
C PHE A 332 -6.39 -5.59 6.29
N PHE A 333 -5.90 -6.83 6.18
CA PHE A 333 -5.76 -7.72 7.33
C PHE A 333 -4.72 -7.17 8.33
N GLY A 334 -3.59 -6.66 7.84
CA GLY A 334 -2.59 -5.98 8.66
C GLY A 334 -3.16 -4.74 9.36
N LEU A 335 -3.89 -3.88 8.63
CA LEU A 335 -4.55 -2.71 9.21
C LEU A 335 -5.58 -3.10 10.27
N ALA A 336 -6.28 -4.22 10.08
CA ALA A 336 -7.24 -4.73 11.03
C ALA A 336 -6.62 -5.16 12.35
N ILE A 337 -5.47 -5.85 12.30
CA ILE A 337 -4.70 -6.22 13.48
C ILE A 337 -4.21 -4.97 14.22
N VAL A 338 -3.68 -3.99 13.48
CA VAL A 338 -3.20 -2.73 14.08
C VAL A 338 -4.33 -1.97 14.76
N ALA A 339 -5.51 -1.86 14.13
CA ALA A 339 -6.67 -1.21 14.74
C ALA A 339 -7.15 -1.95 16.00
N TYR A 340 -7.19 -3.29 15.97
CA TYR A 340 -7.56 -4.11 17.12
C TYR A 340 -6.60 -3.93 18.30
N MET A 341 -5.28 -3.91 18.04
CA MET A 341 -4.25 -3.68 19.06
C MET A 341 -4.23 -2.22 19.55
N GLY A 342 -4.51 -1.26 18.66
CA GLY A 342 -4.56 0.17 18.99
C GLY A 342 -5.61 0.49 20.06
N TYR A 343 -6.74 -0.22 20.05
CA TYR A 343 -7.79 -0.02 21.05
C TYR A 343 -7.37 -0.44 22.48
N ASP A 344 -6.51 -1.47 22.61
CA ASP A 344 -5.91 -1.83 23.92
C ASP A 344 -4.97 -0.74 24.44
N GLN A 345 -4.23 -0.09 23.53
CA GLN A 345 -3.37 1.04 23.89
C GLN A 345 -4.19 2.26 24.31
N GLU A 346 -5.33 2.50 23.66
CA GLU A 346 -6.22 3.60 23.99
C GLU A 346 -6.79 3.46 25.42
N LEU A 347 -7.24 2.26 25.82
CA LEU A 347 -7.69 2.03 27.21
C LEU A 347 -6.57 2.30 28.23
N LYS A 348 -5.35 1.82 27.95
CA LYS A 348 -4.18 2.10 28.80
C LYS A 348 -3.86 3.59 28.85
N ARG A 349 -4.01 4.30 27.72
CA ARG A 349 -3.82 5.76 27.64
C ARG A 349 -4.85 6.48 28.53
N GLN A 350 -6.13 6.12 28.44
CA GLN A 350 -7.19 6.72 29.26
C GLN A 350 -6.94 6.54 30.76
N ILE A 351 -6.54 5.34 31.19
CA ILE A 351 -6.18 5.07 32.59
C ILE A 351 -4.99 5.92 33.02
N LYS A 352 -3.94 5.95 32.21
CA LYS A 352 -2.73 6.74 32.49
C LYS A 352 -3.04 8.24 32.56
N GLU A 353 -3.91 8.74 31.69
CA GLU A 353 -4.37 10.13 31.72
C GLU A 353 -5.20 10.42 32.97
N ARG A 354 -6.12 9.53 33.35
CA ARG A 354 -6.87 9.64 34.61
C ARG A 354 -5.94 9.69 35.81
N GLN A 355 -5.00 8.74 35.91
CA GLN A 355 -4.01 8.69 36.98
C GLN A 355 -3.17 9.96 37.01
N THR A 356 -2.67 10.42 35.87
CA THR A 356 -1.89 11.67 35.76
C THR A 356 -2.71 12.88 36.21
N ARG A 357 -4.00 12.96 35.87
CA ARG A 357 -4.90 14.03 36.37
C ARG A 357 -5.01 14.00 37.88
N ILE A 358 -5.21 12.81 38.47
CA ILE A 358 -5.24 12.63 39.91
C ILE A 358 -3.90 13.04 40.56
N GLU A 359 -2.76 12.57 40.05
CA GLU A 359 -1.43 12.89 40.58
C GLU A 359 -1.08 14.38 40.52
N MET A 360 -1.58 15.12 39.53
CA MET A 360 -1.36 16.58 39.44
C MET A 360 -2.20 17.39 40.43
N GLU A 361 -3.39 16.90 40.78
CA GLU A 361 -4.32 17.57 41.69
C GLU A 361 -4.09 17.16 43.16
N PHE A 362 -3.67 15.92 43.38
CA PHE A 362 -3.47 15.34 44.71
C PHE A 362 -2.62 16.19 45.66
N PRO A 363 -1.48 16.80 45.25
CA PRO A 363 -0.67 17.64 46.13
C PRO A 363 -1.43 18.85 46.68
N ILE A 364 -2.31 19.45 45.87
CA ILE A 364 -3.11 20.60 46.27
C ILE A 364 -4.13 20.18 47.35
N PHE A 365 -4.79 19.05 47.12
CA PHE A 365 -5.76 18.50 48.07
C PHE A 365 -5.09 18.10 49.39
N VAL A 366 -4.02 17.30 49.33
CA VAL A 366 -3.39 16.74 50.53
C VAL A 366 -2.70 17.82 51.37
N ASP A 367 -2.09 18.83 50.74
CA ASP A 367 -1.50 19.99 51.43
C ASP A 367 -2.57 20.76 52.22
N LYS A 368 -3.72 21.05 51.59
CA LYS A 368 -4.85 21.70 52.27
C LYS A 368 -5.40 20.84 53.40
N PHE A 369 -5.53 19.54 53.18
CA PHE A 369 -6.02 18.60 54.17
C PHE A 369 -5.11 18.55 55.40
N VAL A 370 -3.78 18.43 55.21
CA VAL A 370 -2.80 18.42 56.29
C VAL A 370 -2.76 19.77 57.02
N LEU A 371 -2.88 20.89 56.31
CA LEU A 371 -3.00 22.21 56.92
C LEU A 371 -4.21 22.27 57.88
N LEU A 372 -5.38 21.78 57.46
CA LEU A 372 -6.57 21.76 58.30
C LEU A 372 -6.42 20.85 59.53
N LEU A 373 -5.76 19.71 59.38
CA LEU A 373 -5.41 18.85 60.52
C LEU A 373 -4.48 19.58 61.51
N ASN A 374 -3.49 20.32 61.01
CA ASN A 374 -2.58 21.12 61.85
C ASN A 374 -3.30 22.26 62.57
N CYS A 375 -4.40 22.76 62.02
CA CYS A 375 -5.30 23.70 62.69
C CYS A 375 -6.18 23.06 63.77
N GLY A 376 -6.10 21.75 63.98
CA GLY A 376 -6.87 21.02 64.99
C GLY A 376 -8.21 20.45 64.50
N ASN A 377 -8.50 20.49 63.20
CA ASN A 377 -9.70 19.84 62.67
C ASN A 377 -9.60 18.31 62.78
N SER A 378 -10.73 17.65 63.02
CA SER A 378 -10.80 16.19 62.92
C SER A 378 -10.62 15.73 61.47
N VAL A 379 -10.24 14.46 61.27
CA VAL A 379 -10.03 13.84 59.95
C VAL A 379 -11.25 14.02 59.05
N GLY A 380 -12.45 13.73 59.55
CA GLY A 380 -13.70 13.90 58.80
C GLY A 380 -14.01 15.36 58.45
N ALA A 381 -13.78 16.29 59.39
CA ALA A 381 -13.99 17.73 59.16
C ALA A 381 -12.99 18.29 58.14
N ALA A 382 -11.70 17.95 58.27
CA ALA A 382 -10.65 18.33 57.34
C ALA A 382 -10.91 17.75 55.94
N LEU A 383 -11.42 16.52 55.84
CA LEU A 383 -11.78 15.91 54.56
C LEU A 383 -12.91 16.68 53.87
N ASN A 384 -14.04 16.88 54.57
CA ASN A 384 -15.19 17.58 54.01
C ASN A 384 -14.81 19.02 53.62
N GLN A 385 -14.13 19.75 54.50
CA GLN A 385 -13.74 21.13 54.23
C GLN A 385 -12.75 21.23 53.06
N SER A 386 -11.79 20.30 52.92
CA SER A 386 -10.89 20.26 51.77
C SER A 386 -11.61 20.00 50.45
N ILE A 387 -12.60 19.09 50.44
CA ILE A 387 -13.43 18.82 49.25
C ILE A 387 -14.26 20.06 48.91
N GLN A 388 -14.97 20.65 49.87
CA GLN A 388 -15.82 21.82 49.64
C GLN A 388 -15.02 23.04 49.17
N SER A 389 -13.86 23.30 49.81
CA SER A 389 -12.99 24.41 49.43
C SER A 389 -12.49 24.28 48.00
N ALA A 390 -12.17 23.06 47.56
CA ALA A 390 -11.73 22.82 46.19
C ALA A 390 -12.85 23.04 45.17
N LEU A 391 -14.08 22.63 45.49
CA LEU A 391 -15.24 22.76 44.59
C LEU A 391 -15.76 24.20 44.53
N ALA A 392 -15.72 24.94 45.64
CA ALA A 392 -16.15 26.33 45.71
C ALA A 392 -15.33 27.23 44.77
N GLY A 393 -14.02 26.96 44.61
CA GLY A 393 -13.14 27.73 43.74
C GLY A 393 -13.23 27.38 42.25
N ASN A 394 -13.80 26.21 41.89
CA ASN A 394 -13.99 25.81 40.49
C ASN A 394 -15.02 24.66 40.39
N PRO A 395 -16.27 24.94 39.95
CA PRO A 395 -17.32 23.93 39.81
C PRO A 395 -16.94 22.77 38.86
N GLU A 396 -16.09 22.99 37.87
CA GLU A 396 -15.64 21.94 36.94
C GLU A 396 -14.84 20.84 37.64
N LYS A 397 -14.23 21.13 38.81
CA LYS A 397 -13.56 20.13 39.63
C LYS A 397 -14.51 19.06 40.15
N ALA A 398 -15.83 19.29 40.14
CA ALA A 398 -16.81 18.26 40.44
C ALA A 398 -16.71 17.04 39.51
N ASN A 399 -16.28 17.26 38.25
CA ASN A 399 -16.07 16.21 37.25
C ASN A 399 -14.63 15.65 37.24
N HIS A 400 -13.74 16.17 38.08
CA HIS A 400 -12.36 15.71 38.14
C HIS A 400 -12.27 14.36 38.89
N PRO A 401 -11.49 13.38 38.38
CA PRO A 401 -11.50 12.01 38.91
C PRO A 401 -11.14 11.91 40.40
N LEU A 402 -10.24 12.76 40.90
CA LEU A 402 -9.86 12.77 42.32
C LEU A 402 -11.06 13.15 43.22
N TYR A 403 -11.81 14.20 42.88
CA TYR A 403 -12.91 14.67 43.72
C TYR A 403 -14.14 13.76 43.61
N GLN A 404 -14.33 13.06 42.49
CA GLN A 404 -15.33 11.99 42.40
C GLN A 404 -15.02 10.87 43.40
N GLU A 405 -13.78 10.39 43.45
CA GLU A 405 -13.37 9.34 44.40
C GLU A 405 -13.42 9.81 45.86
N LEU A 406 -13.02 11.06 46.13
CA LEU A 406 -13.12 11.64 47.47
C LEU A 406 -14.57 11.79 47.95
N LYS A 407 -15.50 12.13 47.04
CA LYS A 407 -16.94 12.15 47.35
C LYS A 407 -17.48 10.76 47.66
N ILE A 408 -17.08 9.74 46.89
CA ILE A 408 -17.44 8.34 47.16
C ILE A 408 -16.92 7.93 48.53
N MET A 409 -15.66 8.21 48.84
CA MET A 409 -15.07 7.93 50.16
C MET A 409 -15.83 8.64 51.29
N TYR A 410 -16.18 9.92 51.10
CA TYR A 410 -16.97 10.65 52.08
C TYR A 410 -18.37 10.04 52.26
N GLN A 411 -19.03 9.62 51.18
CA GLN A 411 -20.32 8.94 51.24
C GLN A 411 -20.24 7.58 51.93
N GLU A 412 -19.17 6.81 51.71
CA GLU A 412 -18.91 5.55 52.43
C GLU A 412 -18.87 5.77 53.95
N ILE A 413 -18.17 6.82 54.39
CA ILE A 413 -18.11 7.23 55.81
C ILE A 413 -19.50 7.61 56.32
N GLN A 414 -20.27 8.40 55.56
CA GLN A 414 -21.64 8.79 55.95
C GLN A 414 -22.62 7.60 56.01
N GLN A 415 -22.34 6.54 55.26
CA GLN A 415 -23.13 5.30 55.25
C GLN A 415 -22.72 4.32 56.36
N GLY A 416 -21.81 4.72 57.26
CA GLY A 416 -21.42 3.92 58.43
C GLY A 416 -20.27 2.95 58.18
N ILE A 417 -19.58 3.03 57.04
CA ILE A 417 -18.29 2.34 56.85
C ILE A 417 -17.25 3.02 57.74
N SER A 418 -16.40 2.23 58.41
CA SER A 418 -15.37 2.78 59.30
C SER A 418 -14.42 3.71 58.53
N ASP A 419 -13.96 4.80 59.14
CA ASP A 419 -13.05 5.74 58.50
C ASP A 419 -11.82 5.01 57.92
N VAL A 420 -11.24 4.07 58.69
CA VAL A 420 -10.08 3.29 58.25
C VAL A 420 -10.39 2.50 56.99
N ASP A 421 -11.52 1.79 56.95
CA ASP A 421 -11.90 0.99 55.77
C ASP A 421 -12.22 1.89 54.57
N ALA A 422 -12.85 3.04 54.79
CA ALA A 422 -13.14 4.00 53.72
C ALA A 422 -11.85 4.57 53.09
N PHE A 423 -10.87 4.96 53.91
CA PHE A 423 -9.56 5.41 53.42
C PHE A 423 -8.80 4.29 52.70
N GLU A 424 -8.81 3.05 53.21
CA GLU A 424 -8.20 1.89 52.54
C GLU A 424 -8.88 1.57 51.20
N ASN A 425 -10.21 1.59 51.15
CA ASN A 425 -10.99 1.39 49.94
C ASN A 425 -10.66 2.46 48.89
N PHE A 426 -10.58 3.73 49.30
CA PHE A 426 -10.15 4.84 48.44
C PHE A 426 -8.75 4.61 47.85
N GLY A 427 -7.78 4.20 48.68
CA GLY A 427 -6.42 3.89 48.23
C GLY A 427 -6.39 2.72 47.23
N ARG A 428 -7.17 1.67 47.50
CA ARG A 428 -7.27 0.47 46.68
C ARG A 428 -7.96 0.72 45.32
N ARG A 429 -8.93 1.64 45.26
CA ARG A 429 -9.60 2.05 44.01
C ARG A 429 -8.66 2.83 43.09
N ILE A 430 -7.93 3.80 43.64
CA ILE A 430 -7.09 4.70 42.83
C ILE A 430 -5.75 4.08 42.42
N ARG A 431 -5.15 3.26 43.30
CA ARG A 431 -3.87 2.54 43.05
C ARG A 431 -2.69 3.43 42.63
N ILE A 432 -2.66 4.67 43.09
CA ILE A 432 -1.51 5.57 42.92
C ILE A 432 -0.65 5.48 44.19
N PRO A 433 0.68 5.28 44.10
CA PRO A 433 1.54 5.07 45.26
C PRO A 433 1.40 6.13 46.37
N ASN A 434 1.41 7.42 46.00
CA ASN A 434 1.26 8.52 46.97
C ASN A 434 -0.10 8.53 47.67
N ILE A 435 -1.16 8.07 46.98
CA ILE A 435 -2.52 8.00 47.53
C ILE A 435 -2.68 6.76 48.41
N MET A 436 -2.09 5.63 48.03
CA MET A 436 -2.06 4.45 48.89
C MET A 436 -1.30 4.74 50.19
N LYS A 437 -0.15 5.43 50.09
CA LYS A 437 0.63 5.88 51.26
C LYS A 437 -0.19 6.84 52.14
N PHE A 438 -0.93 7.79 51.54
CA PHE A 438 -1.87 8.65 52.26
C PHE A 438 -2.91 7.84 53.04
N SER A 439 -3.63 6.93 52.37
CA SER A 439 -4.66 6.09 52.99
C SER A 439 -4.09 5.29 54.16
N SER A 440 -2.91 4.67 53.99
CA SER A 440 -2.26 3.91 55.06
C SER A 440 -1.81 4.78 56.24
N LEU A 441 -1.30 6.00 55.98
CA LEU A 441 -0.92 6.93 57.04
C LEU A 441 -2.13 7.40 57.84
N ILE A 442 -3.25 7.70 57.18
CA ILE A 442 -4.49 8.10 57.86
C ILE A 442 -5.11 6.94 58.63
N GLY A 443 -5.13 5.73 58.06
CA GLY A 443 -5.57 4.53 58.79
C GLY A 443 -4.76 4.29 60.06
N GLN A 444 -3.45 4.53 60.03
CA GLN A 444 -2.59 4.49 61.22
C GLN A 444 -2.91 5.63 62.20
N ALA A 445 -3.23 6.82 61.70
CA ALA A 445 -3.61 7.99 62.52
C ALA A 445 -4.84 7.75 63.35
N ILE A 446 -5.88 7.21 62.71
CA ILE A 446 -7.15 6.92 63.36
C ILE A 446 -6.96 5.83 64.42
N ARG A 447 -6.14 4.81 64.15
CA ARG A 447 -5.91 3.68 65.07
C ARG A 447 -5.03 4.04 66.28
N LYS A 448 -3.99 4.84 66.08
CA LYS A 448 -2.94 5.09 67.11
C LYS A 448 -3.04 6.45 67.78
N GLY A 449 -3.85 7.38 67.25
CA GLY A 449 -4.05 8.73 67.82
C GLY A 449 -2.79 9.58 67.89
N ASP A 450 -1.80 9.28 67.07
CA ASP A 450 -0.42 9.74 67.27
C ASP A 450 -0.16 11.14 66.68
N ARG A 451 0.52 11.99 67.48
CA ARG A 451 0.99 13.33 67.09
C ARG A 451 2.13 13.28 66.06
N GLU A 452 2.87 12.18 65.94
CA GLU A 452 3.96 12.05 64.96
C GLU A 452 3.49 11.91 63.51
N ILE A 453 2.21 11.66 63.27
CA ILE A 453 1.68 11.42 61.93
C ILE A 453 1.61 12.69 61.09
N THR A 454 1.51 13.85 61.73
CA THR A 454 1.62 15.15 61.07
C THR A 454 2.96 15.28 60.32
N ASN A 455 4.07 14.79 60.89
CA ASN A 455 5.38 14.83 60.24
C ASN A 455 5.43 13.90 59.02
N SER A 456 4.86 12.71 59.14
CA SER A 456 4.77 11.75 58.03
C SER A 456 3.88 12.27 56.89
N LEU A 457 2.77 12.91 57.22
CA LEU A 457 1.87 13.55 56.25
C LEU A 457 2.53 14.76 55.58
N THR A 458 3.27 15.57 56.32
CA THR A 458 4.04 16.69 55.74
C THR A 458 5.13 16.19 54.78
N GLY A 459 5.80 15.09 55.13
CA GLY A 459 6.73 14.40 54.23
C GLY A 459 6.04 13.94 52.94
N LEU A 460 4.85 13.35 53.06
CA LEU A 460 4.05 12.93 51.90
C LEU A 460 3.62 14.12 51.02
N VAL A 461 3.25 15.25 51.62
CA VAL A 461 2.93 16.48 50.87
C VAL A 461 4.12 16.90 50.02
N ARG A 462 5.34 16.90 50.58
CA ARG A 462 6.57 17.23 49.83
C ARG A 462 6.82 16.26 48.68
N GLU A 463 6.71 14.96 48.93
CA GLU A 463 6.82 13.92 47.89
C GLU A 463 5.79 14.12 46.77
N ALA A 464 4.55 14.48 47.11
CA ALA A 464 3.49 14.74 46.15
C ALA A 464 3.79 15.97 45.28
N TRP A 465 4.30 17.06 45.86
CA TRP A 465 4.72 18.25 45.13
C TRP A 465 5.91 17.98 44.20
N GLU A 466 6.90 17.20 44.64
CA GLU A 466 8.01 16.75 43.79
C GLU A 466 7.51 15.91 42.61
N LYS A 467 6.59 14.97 42.86
CA LYS A 467 5.98 14.17 41.80
C LYS A 467 5.24 15.03 40.78
N LYS A 468 4.47 16.03 41.22
CA LYS A 468 3.81 16.98 40.33
C LYS A 468 4.79 17.79 39.50
N LYS A 469 5.90 18.27 40.09
CA LYS A 469 6.96 18.97 39.38
C LYS A 469 7.59 18.06 38.31
N GLN A 470 7.84 16.80 38.63
CA GLN A 470 8.33 15.81 37.66
C GLN A 470 7.34 15.62 36.51
N LEU A 471 6.06 15.38 36.79
CA LEU A 471 5.04 15.20 35.76
C LEU A 471 4.87 16.43 34.86
N ALA A 472 4.96 17.64 35.42
CA ALA A 472 4.94 18.88 34.65
C ALA A 472 6.14 18.96 33.68
N LYS A 473 7.34 18.61 34.15
CA LYS A 473 8.54 18.53 33.30
C LYS A 473 8.39 17.48 32.20
N GLU A 474 7.91 16.28 32.53
CA GLU A 474 7.68 15.21 31.55
C GLU A 474 6.66 15.62 30.49
N LYS A 475 5.58 16.32 30.88
CA LYS A 475 4.60 16.84 29.93
C LYS A 475 5.19 17.91 29.01
N GLY A 476 6.03 18.81 29.54
CA GLY A 476 6.76 19.78 28.74
C GLY A 476 7.70 19.11 27.72
N ALA A 477 8.47 18.11 28.16
CA ALA A 477 9.36 17.35 27.27
C ALA A 477 8.59 16.57 26.18
N LYS A 478 7.46 15.95 26.54
CA LYS A 478 6.58 15.27 25.57
C LYS A 478 5.94 16.23 24.58
N ALA A 479 5.57 17.43 25.00
CA ALA A 479 5.04 18.46 24.10
C ALA A 479 6.10 18.89 23.07
N SER A 480 7.34 19.13 23.52
CA SER A 480 8.48 19.41 22.64
C SER A 480 8.74 18.27 21.65
N THR A 481 8.68 17.01 22.11
CA THR A 481 8.85 15.84 21.22
C THR A 481 7.72 15.70 20.21
N LYS A 482 6.47 15.94 20.62
CA LYS A 482 5.33 15.90 19.70
C LYS A 482 5.43 16.96 18.59
N MET A 483 6.06 18.10 18.86
CA MET A 483 6.33 19.13 17.85
C MET A 483 7.42 18.73 16.85
N MET A 484 8.28 17.75 17.18
CA MET A 484 9.30 17.26 16.24
C MET A 484 8.69 16.40 15.11
N ILE A 485 7.58 15.70 15.35
CA ILE A 485 6.96 14.81 14.35
C ILE A 485 6.55 15.59 13.07
N PRO A 486 5.81 16.72 13.15
CA PRO A 486 5.52 17.54 11.98
C PRO A 486 6.78 17.99 11.24
N LEU A 487 7.84 18.33 11.96
CA LEU A 487 9.10 18.79 11.37
C LEU A 487 9.78 17.67 10.56
N VAL A 488 9.78 16.44 11.07
CA VAL A 488 10.31 15.27 10.35
C VAL A 488 9.47 14.93 9.11
N ILE A 489 8.14 15.01 9.20
CA ILE A 489 7.25 14.77 8.04
C ILE A 489 7.51 15.81 6.95
N MET A 490 7.66 17.09 7.33
CA MET A 490 8.03 18.16 6.41
C MET A 490 9.39 17.90 5.75
N LEU A 491 10.38 17.43 6.51
CA LEU A 491 11.69 17.07 5.97
C LEU A 491 11.58 15.94 4.93
N ILE A 492 10.83 14.88 5.23
CA ILE A 492 10.61 13.77 4.28
C ILE A 492 9.89 14.27 3.02
N ALA A 493 8.88 15.13 3.16
CA ALA A 493 8.17 15.71 2.02
C ALA A 493 9.11 16.52 1.11
N ILE A 494 10.02 17.31 1.70
CA ILE A 494 11.05 18.05 0.95
C ILE A 494 12.00 17.09 0.23
N ILE A 495 12.47 16.03 0.90
CA ILE A 495 13.34 15.02 0.27
C ILE A 495 12.64 14.38 -0.93
N ILE A 496 11.37 13.98 -0.80
CA ILE A 496 10.59 13.40 -1.90
C ILE A 496 10.44 14.41 -3.04
N MET A 497 10.12 15.68 -2.73
CA MET A 497 9.98 16.73 -3.74
C MET A 497 11.26 16.92 -4.56
N VAL A 498 12.43 16.84 -3.92
CA VAL A 498 13.73 16.97 -4.58
C VAL A 498 14.12 15.70 -5.35
N MET A 499 13.87 14.52 -4.78
CA MET A 499 14.27 13.23 -5.37
C MET A 499 13.34 12.75 -6.49
N ALA A 500 12.05 13.08 -6.42
CA ALA A 500 11.05 12.66 -7.41
C ALA A 500 11.49 12.94 -8.87
N PRO A 501 11.89 14.16 -9.26
CA PRO A 501 12.31 14.42 -10.64
C PRO A 501 13.54 13.60 -11.06
N ALA A 502 14.49 13.36 -10.17
CA ALA A 502 15.67 12.55 -10.46
C ALA A 502 15.31 11.07 -10.73
N ILE A 503 14.36 10.53 -9.98
CA ILE A 503 13.86 9.16 -10.16
C ILE A 503 13.07 9.05 -11.47
N PHE A 504 12.22 10.03 -11.80
CA PHE A 504 11.46 10.03 -13.06
C PHE A 504 12.35 10.19 -14.31
N GLN A 505 13.52 10.81 -14.19
CA GLN A 505 14.47 10.97 -15.31
C GLN A 505 15.30 9.71 -15.59
N MET A 506 15.40 8.76 -14.66
CA MET A 506 16.13 7.50 -14.84
C MET A 506 15.26 6.33 -15.34
N GLY A 507 13.94 6.53 -15.48
CA GLY A 507 12.96 5.49 -15.79
C GLY A 507 12.38 5.52 -17.21
N PHE A 508 13.03 6.14 -18.18
CA PHE A 508 12.62 6.15 -19.60
C PHE A 508 13.75 5.71 -20.52
#